data_AF-U2KSA5-F1
#
_entry.id   AF-U2KSA5-F1
#
_cell.length_a   1.000
_cell.length_b   1.000
_cell.length_c   1.000
_cell.angle_alpha   90.00
_cell.angle_beta   90.00
_cell.angle_gamma   90.00
#
_symmetry.space_group_name_H-M   'P 1'
#
loop_
_entity.id
_entity.type
_entity.pdbx_description
1 polymer ?
#
loop_
_entity_poly.entity_id
_entity_poly.type
_entity_poly.pdbx_seq_one_letter_code
_entity_poly.pdbx_strand_id
1 'polypeptide(L)' 'MNSREFFSKVALMRQLQQEYFKTRRKSVLNECKTVEREVDAEIKRVNAIIGNQPKEQELFR' A
#
# COMPACT_ATOMS: atom_id res chain seq x y z
N MET A 1 9.47 -3.91 -2.12
CA MET A 1 8.60 -3.91 -3.30
C MET A 1 9.07 -2.80 -4.23
N ASN A 2 8.94 -2.94 -5.55
CA ASN A 2 9.16 -1.84 -6.49
C ASN A 2 7.86 -1.08 -6.78
N SER A 3 7.95 0.07 -7.46
CA SER A 3 6.80 0.94 -7.73
C SER A 3 5.70 0.25 -8.55
N ARG A 4 6.06 -0.59 -9.51
CA ARG A 4 5.11 -1.33 -10.35
C ARG A 4 4.38 -2.42 -9.56
N GLU A 5 5.09 -3.14 -8.71
CA GLU A 5 4.51 -4.14 -7.81
C GLU A 5 3.55 -3.49 -6.81
N PHE A 6 3.94 -2.34 -6.25
CA PHE A 6 3.09 -1.58 -5.34
C PHE A 6 1.79 -1.13 -6.02
N PHE A 7 1.90 -0.51 -7.20
CA PHE A 7 0.73 -0.12 -7.99
C PHE A 7 -0.18 -1.32 -8.29
N SER A 8 0.40 -2.45 -8.72
CA SER A 8 -0.36 -3.66 -9.05
C SER A 8 -1.11 -4.21 -7.84
N LYS A 9 -0.48 -4.22 -6.65
CA LYS A 9 -1.14 -4.63 -5.41
C LYS A 9 -2.22 -3.66 -4.96
N VAL A 10 -2.02 -2.35 -5.08
CA VAL A 10 -3.06 -1.35 -4.78
C VAL A 10 -4.26 -1.49 -5.72
N ALA A 11 -4.03 -1.71 -7.01
CA ALA A 11 -5.08 -1.97 -7.98
C ALA A 11 -5.87 -3.25 -7.63
N LEU A 12 -5.18 -4.34 -7.29
CA LEU A 12 -5.79 -5.58 -6.84
C LEU A 12 -6.61 -5.39 -5.55
N MET A 13 -6.06 -4.69 -4.56
CA MET A 13 -6.76 -4.35 -3.32
C MET A 13 -8.08 -3.62 -3.65
N ARG A 14 -8.05 -2.67 -4.58
CA ARG A 14 -9.26 -1.93 -4.97
C ARG A 14 -10.29 -2.83 -5.67
N GLN A 15 -9.86 -3.78 -6.49
CA GLN A 15 -10.74 -4.77 -7.12
C GLN A 15 -11.40 -5.68 -6.08
N LEU A 16 -10.63 -6.21 -5.12
CA LEU A 16 -11.13 -7.07 -4.05
C LEU A 16 -12.13 -6.33 -3.14
N GLN A 17 -11.85 -5.07 -2.81
CA GLN A 17 -12.80 -4.23 -2.06
C GLN A 17 -14.12 -4.08 -2.81
N GLN A 18 -14.09 -3.74 -4.10
CA GLN A 18 -15.30 -3.61 -4.93
C GLN A 18 -16.09 -4.93 -4.99
N GLU A 19 -15.39 -6.05 -5.16
CA GLU A 19 -16.02 -7.38 -5.21
C GLU A 19 -16.62 -7.77 -3.85
N TYR A 20 -15.95 -7.46 -2.75
CA TYR A 20 -16.50 -7.66 -1.41
C TYR A 20 -17.76 -6.82 -1.18
N PHE A 21 -17.79 -5.56 -1.61
CA PHE A 21 -18.99 -4.72 -1.48
C PHE A 21 -20.17 -5.30 -2.26
N LYS A 22 -19.93 -5.86 -3.45
CA LYS A 22 -20.96 -6.50 -4.29
C LYS A 22 -21.48 -7.81 -3.70
N THR A 23 -20.58 -8.67 -3.22
CA THR A 23 -20.92 -10.06 -2.89
C THR A 23 -21.02 -10.35 -1.40
N ARG A 24 -20.41 -9.52 -0.56
CA ARG A 24 -20.24 -9.70 0.89
C ARG A 24 -19.63 -11.05 1.29
N ARG A 25 -18.89 -11.69 0.38
CA ARG A 25 -18.26 -12.99 0.62
C ARG A 25 -17.08 -12.86 1.59
N LYS A 26 -17.04 -13.72 2.62
CA LYS A 26 -15.95 -13.76 3.61
C LYS A 26 -14.60 -14.11 2.99
N SER A 27 -14.56 -14.94 1.95
CA SER A 27 -13.31 -15.28 1.24
C SER A 27 -12.66 -14.03 0.63
N VAL A 28 -13.46 -13.23 -0.09
CA VAL A 28 -13.01 -11.98 -0.70
C VAL A 28 -12.54 -10.97 0.34
N LEU A 29 -13.22 -10.90 1.50
CA LEU A 29 -12.76 -10.07 2.62
C LEU A 29 -11.39 -10.52 3.15
N ASN A 30 -11.17 -11.83 3.28
CA ASN A 30 -9.89 -12.35 3.75
C ASN A 30 -8.77 -12.05 2.77
N GLU A 31 -9.00 -12.23 1.47
CA GLU A 31 -8.05 -11.88 0.41
C GLU A 31 -7.74 -10.38 0.42
N CYS A 32 -8.76 -9.53 0.53
CA CYS A 32 -8.60 -8.08 0.66
C CYS A 32 -7.69 -7.70 1.83
N LYS A 33 -7.93 -8.27 3.02
CA LYS A 33 -7.11 -8.02 4.22
C LYS A 33 -5.67 -8.49 4.07
N THR A 34 -5.43 -9.53 3.30
CA THR A 34 -4.05 -9.99 3.02
C THR A 34 -3.30 -8.96 2.19
N VAL A 35 -3.90 -8.50 1.09
CA VAL A 35 -3.27 -7.49 0.22
C VAL A 35 -3.12 -6.15 0.95
N GLU A 36 -4.11 -5.76 1.76
CA GLU A 36 -4.05 -4.54 2.59
C GLU A 36 -2.82 -4.53 3.52
N ARG A 37 -2.53 -5.65 4.20
CA ARG A 37 -1.34 -5.75 5.07
C ARG A 37 -0.02 -5.59 4.30
N GLU A 38 0.06 -6.11 3.07
CA GLU A 38 1.27 -5.97 2.25
C GLU A 38 1.47 -4.53 1.77
N VAL A 39 0.37 -3.85 1.41
CA VAL A 39 0.38 -2.43 1.05
C VAL A 39 0.80 -1.58 2.25
N ASP A 40 0.23 -1.82 3.43
CA ASP A 40 0.58 -1.10 4.66
C ASP A 40 2.05 -1.29 5.07
N ALA A 41 2.55 -2.51 4.95
CA ALA A 41 3.96 -2.81 5.22
C ALA A 41 4.90 -2.02 4.29
N GLU A 42 4.55 -1.91 3.01
CA GLU A 42 5.33 -1.15 2.04
C GLU A 42 5.24 0.36 2.28
N ILE A 43 4.05 0.89 2.61
CA ILE A 43 3.87 2.29 3.00
C ILE A 43 4.76 2.60 4.22
N LYS A 44 4.74 1.75 5.24
CA LYS A 44 5.58 1.91 6.44
C LYS A 44 7.06 1.92 6.09
N ARG A 45 7.50 1.01 5.20
CA ARG A 45 8.90 0.95 4.74
C ARG A 45 9.32 2.22 4.02
N VAL A 46 8.50 2.70 3.07
CA VAL A 46 8.79 3.92 2.30
C VAL A 46 8.81 5.15 3.20
N ASN A 47 7.84 5.28 4.12
CA ASN A 47 7.82 6.36 5.10
C ASN A 47 9.04 6.35 6.02
N ALA A 48 9.52 5.18 6.44
CA ALA A 48 10.76 5.06 7.22
C ALA A 48 11.98 5.52 6.42
N ILE A 49 12.03 5.24 5.12
CA ILE A 49 13.11 5.73 4.24
C ILE A 49 13.04 7.25 4.12
N ILE A 50 11.87 7.81 3.79
CA ILE A 50 11.66 9.26 3.65
C ILE A 50 11.97 9.99 4.96
N GLY A 51 11.49 9.48 6.10
CA GLY A 51 11.72 10.05 7.43
C GLY A 51 13.18 9.96 7.89
N ASN A 52 13.94 9.00 7.37
CA ASN A 52 15.37 8.84 7.63
C ASN A 52 16.26 9.51 6.56
N GLN A 53 15.69 10.13 5.51
CA GLN A 53 16.49 10.97 4.63
C GLN A 53 16.95 12.19 5.43
N PRO A 54 18.26 12.53 5.42
CA PRO A 54 18.70 13.82 5.93
C PRO A 54 17.87 14.87 5.21
N LYS A 55 17.11 15.68 5.96
CA LYS A 55 16.49 16.86 5.38
C LYS A 55 17.64 17.64 4.76
N GLU A 56 17.60 17.83 3.45
CA GLU A 56 18.42 18.80 2.74
C GLU A 56 17.96 20.19 3.22
N GLN A 57 18.31 20.49 4.47
CA GLN A 57 18.18 21.81 5.07
C GLN A 57 19.36 22.61 4.54
N GLU A 58 19.00 23.75 3.93
CA GLU A 58 19.90 24.84 3.54
C GLU A 58 20.59 24.73 2.17
N LEU A 59 19.82 24.91 1.10
CA LEU A 59 20.39 25.42 -0.17
C LEU A 59 19.74 26.70 -0.69
N PHE A 60 19.05 27.44 0.18
CA PHE A 60 18.67 28.83 -0.05
C PHE A 60 18.82 29.60 1.28
N ARG A 61 20.06 29.97 1.62
CA ARG A 61 20.37 31.08 2.52
C ARG A 61 20.78 32.27 1.68
#